data_AF-A0A9P0KHJ7-F1
#
_entry.id   AF-A0A9P0KHJ7-F1
#
_cell.length_a   1.000
_cell.length_b   1.000
_cell.length_c   1.000
_cell.angle_alpha   90.00
_cell.angle_beta   90.00
_cell.angle_gamma   90.00
#
_symmetry.space_group_name_H-M   'P 1'
#
loop_
_entity.id
_entity.type
_entity.pdbx_description
1 polymer ?
#
loop_
_entity_poly.entity_id
_entity_poly.type
_entity_poly.pdbx_seq_one_letter_code
_entity_poly.pdbx_strand_id
1 'polypeptide(L)'
;MVNSAGKAAAITKSAALEVIKPPNVKLHIGPIFGCRHAQIILYFCLMTITYCTRTVLSVGIVAMTNNNTSTNSDVPTYQWNNQSVVLSAFYWGYVVLQIPAAMMGKRVGPKWLLVAMATIDSISCVLVPVSAEYFGASGVIVCRVAQGLAQGGISPMLHMLLGHWAPPSERSVMGSFAYSGSVFGNIIALPITGLICSSWFGWPAAFFTFGALGLLWVIAWMFLGADRPGLHRGITSCEKKYIESSLGHTEHQAYRKTPWTRILRSMPFWAVTVSFVGANWGSSVLSTQTPTYLYKILNYDIKSELYYQQ
;
A
#
# COMPACT_ATOMS: atom_id res chain seq x y z
N MET A 1 34.38 -20.97 46.87
CA MET A 1 32.95 -20.79 46.50
C MET A 1 32.72 -20.08 45.16
N VAL A 2 33.71 -19.45 44.53
CA VAL A 2 33.54 -18.70 43.26
C VAL A 2 33.40 -19.58 42.00
N ASN A 3 33.82 -20.85 42.05
CA ASN A 3 33.88 -21.72 40.86
C ASN A 3 32.58 -22.49 40.54
N SER A 4 31.58 -22.45 41.43
CA SER A 4 30.28 -23.15 41.27
C SER A 4 29.26 -22.26 40.54
N ALA A 5 29.23 -20.96 40.85
CA ALA A 5 28.32 -20.00 40.21
C ALA A 5 28.63 -19.78 38.72
N GLY A 6 29.91 -19.78 38.34
CA GLY A 6 30.33 -19.67 36.93
C GLY A 6 29.93 -20.88 36.09
N LYS A 7 29.98 -22.10 36.65
CA LYS A 7 29.51 -23.32 35.98
C LYS A 7 27.99 -23.34 35.84
N ALA A 8 27.24 -22.90 36.86
CA ALA A 8 25.78 -22.81 36.79
C ALA A 8 25.29 -21.80 35.75
N ALA A 9 25.97 -20.65 35.61
CA ALA A 9 25.65 -19.63 34.60
C ALA A 9 26.04 -20.06 33.17
N ALA A 10 27.11 -20.86 33.01
CA ALA A 10 27.50 -21.44 31.72
C ALA A 10 26.51 -22.53 31.26
N ILE A 11 26.02 -23.36 32.19
CA ILE A 11 25.02 -24.40 31.91
C ILE A 11 23.66 -23.78 31.54
N THR A 12 23.22 -22.72 32.22
CA THR A 12 21.97 -22.02 31.84
C THR A 12 22.08 -21.27 30.52
N LYS A 13 23.24 -20.67 30.18
CA LYS A 13 23.45 -20.09 28.84
C LYS A 13 23.49 -21.15 27.74
N SER A 14 24.14 -22.30 27.96
CA SER A 14 24.18 -23.39 26.98
C SER A 14 22.80 -24.01 26.77
N ALA A 15 22.01 -24.19 27.84
CA ALA A 15 20.64 -24.69 27.75
C ALA A 15 19.69 -23.67 27.08
N ALA A 16 19.89 -22.37 27.32
CA ALA A 16 19.12 -21.32 26.63
C ALA A 16 19.47 -21.23 25.13
N LEU A 17 20.70 -21.55 24.74
CA LEU A 17 21.13 -21.61 23.33
C LEU A 17 20.64 -22.87 22.61
N GLU A 18 20.48 -24.00 23.30
CA GLU A 18 19.88 -25.21 22.71
C GLU A 18 18.39 -25.05 22.41
N VAL A 19 17.64 -24.27 23.21
CA VAL A 19 16.21 -24.00 22.98
C VAL A 19 15.97 -23.10 21.76
N ILE A 20 16.99 -22.38 21.27
CA ILE A 20 16.91 -21.47 20.11
C ILE A 20 17.33 -22.16 18.80
N LYS A 21 17.84 -23.40 18.84
CA LYS A 21 17.97 -24.20 17.62
C LYS A 21 16.59 -24.79 17.30
N PRO A 22 15.89 -24.36 16.23
CA PRO A 22 14.79 -25.17 15.75
C PRO A 22 15.34 -26.59 15.53
N PRO A 23 14.57 -27.66 15.86
CA PRO A 23 14.98 -29.03 15.55
C PRO A 23 15.40 -29.08 14.09
N ASN A 24 16.33 -29.97 13.72
CA ASN A 24 16.85 -30.19 12.36
C ASN A 24 15.72 -30.49 11.35
N VAL A 25 14.88 -29.51 11.06
CA VAL A 25 13.91 -29.49 10.00
C VAL A 25 14.75 -29.12 8.80
N LYS A 26 15.02 -30.11 7.95
CA LYS A 26 15.43 -29.82 6.58
C LYS A 26 14.33 -28.93 5.99
N LEU A 27 14.52 -27.61 5.99
CA LEU A 27 13.64 -26.70 5.26
C LEU A 27 13.75 -27.13 3.81
N HIS A 28 12.70 -27.78 3.31
CA HIS A 28 12.61 -28.12 1.90
C HIS A 28 12.71 -26.81 1.12
N ILE A 29 13.79 -26.64 0.35
CA ILE A 29 13.98 -25.43 -0.46
C ILE A 29 12.80 -25.40 -1.45
N GLY A 30 11.90 -24.44 -1.26
CA GLY A 30 10.77 -24.22 -2.16
C GLY A 30 11.25 -23.88 -3.57
N PRO A 31 10.37 -23.96 -4.58
CA PRO A 31 10.74 -23.58 -5.94
C PRO A 31 11.19 -22.12 -6.00
N ILE A 32 12.15 -21.84 -6.89
CA ILE A 32 12.74 -20.50 -7.09
C ILE A 32 11.64 -19.48 -7.44
N PHE A 33 10.69 -19.88 -8.29
CA PHE A 33 9.49 -19.12 -8.60
C PHE A 33 8.26 -20.00 -8.33
N GLY A 34 7.21 -19.42 -7.74
CA GLY A 34 6.07 -20.17 -7.23
C GLY A 34 4.82 -19.29 -7.09
N CYS A 35 3.71 -19.90 -6.70
CA CYS A 35 2.43 -19.19 -6.54
C CYS A 35 2.54 -18.03 -5.54
N ARG A 36 3.40 -18.15 -4.52
CA ARG A 36 3.66 -17.08 -3.55
C ARG A 36 4.20 -15.81 -4.21
N HIS A 37 5.10 -15.94 -5.18
CA HIS A 37 5.67 -14.81 -5.92
C HIS A 37 4.61 -14.17 -6.84
N ALA A 38 3.77 -14.98 -7.48
CA ALA A 38 2.67 -14.48 -8.29
C ALA A 38 1.66 -13.66 -7.46
N GLN A 39 1.31 -14.10 -6.24
CA GLN A 39 0.45 -13.31 -5.32
C GLN A 39 1.07 -11.95 -4.99
N ILE A 40 2.39 -11.90 -4.75
CA ILE A 40 3.10 -10.66 -4.46
C ILE A 40 3.21 -9.75 -5.68
N ILE A 41 3.43 -10.29 -6.88
CA ILE A 41 3.44 -9.52 -8.13
C ILE A 41 2.06 -8.90 -8.39
N LEU A 42 0.99 -9.67 -8.22
CA LEU A 42 -0.37 -9.13 -8.31
C LEU A 42 -0.59 -8.03 -7.27
N TYR A 43 -0.08 -8.19 -6.05
CA TYR A 43 -0.15 -7.15 -5.04
C TYR A 43 0.66 -5.90 -5.40
N PHE A 44 1.85 -6.06 -5.99
CA PHE A 44 2.65 -4.95 -6.53
C PHE A 44 1.84 -4.17 -7.58
N CYS A 45 1.15 -4.87 -8.49
CA CYS A 45 0.26 -4.24 -9.46
C CYS A 45 -0.88 -3.47 -8.77
N LEU A 46 -1.50 -4.03 -7.73
CA LEU A 46 -2.51 -3.31 -6.94
C LEU A 46 -1.95 -2.02 -6.34
N MET A 47 -0.80 -2.09 -5.69
CA MET A 47 -0.15 -0.92 -5.08
C MET A 47 0.18 0.13 -6.13
N THR A 48 0.64 -0.29 -7.30
CA THR A 48 0.89 0.60 -8.44
C THR A 48 -0.39 1.33 -8.84
N ILE A 49 -1.47 0.59 -9.14
CA ILE A 49 -2.74 1.17 -9.58
C ILE A 49 -3.34 2.09 -8.51
N THR A 50 -3.31 1.67 -7.25
CA THR A 50 -3.81 2.44 -6.10
C THR A 50 -3.11 3.80 -5.99
N TYR A 51 -1.80 3.84 -6.21
CA TYR A 51 -1.07 5.10 -6.19
C TYR A 51 -1.31 5.92 -7.45
N CYS A 52 -1.54 5.30 -8.61
CA CYS A 52 -2.02 6.02 -9.80
C CYS A 52 -3.37 6.70 -9.57
N THR A 53 -4.38 5.99 -9.03
CA THR A 53 -5.70 6.55 -8.71
C THR A 53 -5.63 7.60 -7.59
N ARG A 54 -4.60 7.54 -6.74
CA ARG A 54 -4.35 8.56 -5.72
C ARG A 54 -3.80 9.85 -6.30
N THR A 55 -2.83 9.77 -7.20
CA THR A 55 -2.12 10.93 -7.77
C THR A 55 -2.78 11.56 -8.98
N VAL A 56 -3.64 10.81 -9.70
CA VAL A 56 -4.33 11.32 -10.89
C VAL A 56 -5.07 12.63 -10.60
N LEU A 57 -5.68 12.78 -9.41
CA LEU A 57 -6.35 14.02 -9.03
C LEU A 57 -5.39 15.21 -8.87
N SER A 58 -4.16 15.00 -8.41
CA SER A 58 -3.19 16.10 -8.21
C SER A 58 -2.87 16.82 -9.52
N VAL A 59 -2.82 16.09 -10.64
CA VAL A 59 -2.66 16.66 -11.98
C VAL A 59 -4.02 17.01 -12.58
N GLY A 60 -5.01 16.15 -12.39
CA GLY A 60 -6.37 16.31 -12.90
C GLY A 60 -7.02 17.60 -12.42
N ILE A 61 -6.82 18.02 -11.17
CA ILE A 61 -7.45 19.24 -10.65
C ILE A 61 -6.99 20.50 -11.39
N VAL A 62 -5.74 20.54 -11.83
CA VAL A 62 -5.20 21.65 -12.63
C VAL A 62 -5.88 21.68 -14.00
N ALA A 63 -6.04 20.51 -14.63
CA ALA A 63 -6.74 20.38 -15.90
C ALA A 63 -8.27 20.59 -15.79
N MET A 64 -8.84 20.39 -14.60
CA MET A 64 -10.24 20.66 -14.32
C MET A 64 -10.52 22.14 -14.10
N THR A 65 -9.52 22.97 -13.76
CA THR A 65 -9.73 24.40 -13.49
C THR A 65 -9.11 25.34 -14.51
N ASN A 66 -8.21 24.87 -15.36
CA ASN A 66 -7.58 25.66 -16.41
C ASN A 66 -8.14 25.30 -17.79
N ASN A 67 -8.53 26.29 -18.57
CA ASN A 67 -9.08 26.08 -19.92
C ASN A 67 -8.01 25.79 -20.99
N ASN A 68 -6.73 26.04 -20.70
CA ASN A 68 -5.64 25.95 -21.68
C ASN A 68 -4.88 24.61 -21.63
N THR A 69 -5.32 23.66 -20.80
CA THR A 69 -4.58 22.40 -20.60
C THR A 69 -4.88 21.33 -21.64
N SER A 70 -6.06 21.35 -22.27
CA SER A 70 -6.45 20.37 -23.29
C SER A 70 -6.44 21.00 -24.69
N THR A 71 -6.11 20.20 -25.71
CA THR A 71 -6.21 20.62 -27.12
C THR A 71 -7.66 20.85 -27.56
N ASN A 72 -8.63 20.28 -26.83
CA ASN A 72 -10.05 20.44 -27.08
C ASN A 72 -10.66 21.45 -26.10
N SER A 73 -11.33 22.48 -26.64
CA SER A 73 -12.02 23.52 -25.88
C SER A 73 -13.36 23.07 -25.27
N ASP A 74 -13.90 21.93 -25.70
CA ASP A 74 -15.18 21.39 -25.23
C ASP A 74 -15.04 20.58 -23.93
N VAL A 75 -13.82 20.41 -23.41
CA VAL A 75 -13.59 19.71 -22.14
C VAL A 75 -14.12 20.56 -20.99
N PRO A 76 -14.99 20.00 -20.11
CA PRO A 76 -15.59 20.78 -19.04
C PRO A 76 -14.54 21.25 -18.04
N THR A 77 -14.57 22.54 -17.72
CA THR A 77 -13.75 23.15 -16.68
C THR A 77 -14.63 23.79 -15.61
N TYR A 78 -14.10 23.84 -14.38
CA TYR A 78 -14.83 24.28 -13.21
C TYR A 78 -14.03 25.33 -12.43
N GLN A 79 -14.72 26.37 -11.97
CA GLN A 79 -14.14 27.39 -11.09
C GLN A 79 -14.31 26.96 -9.64
N TRP A 80 -13.31 26.24 -9.10
CA TRP A 80 -13.34 25.75 -7.72
C TRP A 80 -12.39 26.54 -6.82
N ASN A 81 -12.93 27.24 -5.82
CA ASN A 81 -12.13 27.90 -4.78
C ASN A 81 -11.61 26.94 -3.69
N ASN A 82 -12.14 25.71 -3.64
CA ASN A 82 -11.88 24.75 -2.55
C ASN A 82 -10.98 23.57 -2.97
N GLN A 83 -10.03 23.79 -3.89
CA GLN A 83 -9.16 22.73 -4.42
C GLN A 83 -8.41 21.96 -3.33
N SER A 84 -7.86 22.67 -2.33
CA SER A 84 -7.14 22.07 -1.21
C SER A 84 -8.04 21.14 -0.38
N VAL A 85 -9.32 21.48 -0.24
CA VAL A 85 -10.31 20.65 0.47
C VAL A 85 -10.51 19.34 -0.30
N VAL A 86 -10.72 19.42 -1.62
CA VAL A 86 -10.89 18.24 -2.50
C VAL A 86 -9.67 17.31 -2.42
N LEU A 87 -8.45 17.85 -2.41
CA LEU A 87 -7.23 17.06 -2.24
C LEU A 87 -7.15 16.41 -0.86
N SER A 88 -7.48 17.17 0.19
CA SER A 88 -7.40 16.71 1.58
C SER A 88 -8.47 15.67 1.95
N ALA A 89 -9.63 15.69 1.29
CA ALA A 89 -10.77 14.81 1.56
C ALA A 89 -10.43 13.31 1.52
N PHE A 90 -9.47 12.93 0.68
CA PHE A 90 -8.92 11.57 0.65
C PHE A 90 -8.40 11.13 2.02
N TYR A 91 -7.65 12.00 2.71
CA TYR A 91 -7.03 11.66 3.98
C TYR A 91 -8.05 11.48 5.10
N TRP A 92 -9.20 12.15 5.01
CA TRP A 92 -10.28 12.01 5.99
C TRP A 92 -10.82 10.57 6.00
N GLY A 93 -11.05 9.99 4.83
CA GLY A 93 -11.44 8.57 4.70
C GLY A 93 -10.31 7.63 5.08
N TYR A 94 -9.07 7.95 4.67
CA TYR A 94 -7.92 7.08 4.84
C TYR A 94 -7.59 6.75 6.30
N VAL A 95 -7.77 7.69 7.23
CA VAL A 95 -7.44 7.47 8.65
C VAL A 95 -8.45 6.55 9.34
N VAL A 96 -9.72 6.60 8.95
CA VAL A 96 -10.81 5.89 9.65
C VAL A 96 -10.68 4.37 9.52
N LEU A 97 -10.37 3.88 8.32
CA LEU A 97 -10.53 2.46 7.99
C LEU A 97 -9.28 1.60 8.23
N GLN A 98 -8.11 2.16 8.58
CA GLN A 98 -6.89 1.36 8.75
C GLN A 98 -7.01 0.28 9.84
N ILE A 99 -7.49 0.66 11.03
CA ILE A 99 -7.64 -0.26 12.16
C ILE A 99 -8.84 -1.21 11.94
N PRO A 100 -10.05 -0.71 11.57
CA PRO A 100 -11.18 -1.58 11.27
C PRO A 100 -10.91 -2.57 10.14
N ALA A 101 -10.24 -2.16 9.05
CA ALA A 101 -9.87 -3.04 7.94
C ALA A 101 -9.03 -4.23 8.42
N ALA A 102 -8.01 -3.97 9.24
CA ALA A 102 -7.17 -5.01 9.79
C ALA A 102 -7.96 -6.03 10.63
N MET A 103 -9.01 -5.57 11.34
CA MET A 103 -9.92 -6.45 12.09
C MET A 103 -10.85 -7.25 11.18
N MET A 104 -11.40 -6.60 10.14
CA MET A 104 -12.28 -7.22 9.15
C MET A 104 -11.55 -8.31 8.36
N GLY A 105 -10.29 -8.06 7.97
CA GLY A 105 -9.49 -9.04 7.23
C GLY A 105 -9.27 -10.35 7.99
N LYS A 106 -9.23 -10.30 9.34
CA LYS A 106 -9.14 -11.51 10.17
C LYS A 106 -10.40 -12.36 10.14
N ARG A 107 -11.56 -11.78 9.86
CA ARG A 107 -12.85 -12.47 9.81
C ARG A 107 -13.24 -12.89 8.39
N VAL A 108 -13.12 -11.97 7.44
CA VAL A 108 -13.57 -12.13 6.05
C VAL A 108 -12.50 -12.78 5.16
N GLY A 109 -11.21 -12.64 5.53
CA GLY A 109 -10.07 -13.04 4.72
C GLY A 109 -9.55 -11.89 3.85
N PRO A 110 -8.23 -11.80 3.61
CA PRO A 110 -7.61 -10.72 2.85
C PRO A 110 -8.05 -10.66 1.37
N LYS A 111 -8.35 -11.79 0.71
CA LYS A 111 -8.73 -11.87 -0.71
C LYS A 111 -9.99 -11.06 -0.99
N TRP A 112 -11.10 -11.41 -0.32
CA TRP A 112 -12.40 -10.76 -0.58
C TRP A 112 -12.44 -9.33 -0.07
N LEU A 113 -11.70 -9.03 1.00
CA LEU A 113 -11.61 -7.66 1.48
C LEU A 113 -10.80 -6.78 0.51
N LEU A 114 -9.72 -7.30 -0.08
CA LEU A 114 -8.99 -6.62 -1.15
C LEU A 114 -9.86 -6.40 -2.40
N VAL A 115 -10.68 -7.38 -2.80
CA VAL A 115 -11.66 -7.21 -3.88
C VAL A 115 -12.58 -6.04 -3.56
N ALA A 116 -13.23 -6.04 -2.40
CA ALA A 116 -14.16 -4.98 -2.02
C ALA A 116 -13.49 -3.60 -2.02
N MET A 117 -12.31 -3.48 -1.42
CA MET A 117 -11.56 -2.22 -1.35
C MET A 117 -11.14 -1.73 -2.74
N ALA A 118 -10.50 -2.59 -3.54
CA ALA A 118 -10.05 -2.22 -4.89
C ALA A 118 -11.24 -1.88 -5.81
N THR A 119 -12.38 -2.57 -5.67
CA THR A 119 -13.60 -2.23 -6.39
C THR A 119 -14.13 -0.85 -5.99
N ILE A 120 -14.24 -0.55 -4.68
CA ILE A 120 -14.71 0.75 -4.22
C ILE A 120 -13.79 1.88 -4.69
N ASP A 121 -12.46 1.70 -4.61
CA ASP A 121 -11.49 2.69 -5.10
C ASP A 121 -11.63 2.95 -6.60
N SER A 122 -11.72 1.87 -7.39
CA SER A 122 -11.79 1.94 -8.85
C SER A 122 -13.11 2.53 -9.34
N ILE A 123 -14.24 2.11 -8.77
CA ILE A 123 -15.56 2.68 -9.08
C ILE A 123 -15.59 4.15 -8.69
N SER A 124 -15.08 4.51 -7.50
CA SER A 124 -15.02 5.90 -7.08
C SER A 124 -14.17 6.74 -8.03
N CYS A 125 -13.08 6.19 -8.57
CA CYS A 125 -12.26 6.84 -9.58
C CYS A 125 -13.03 7.11 -10.88
N VAL A 126 -13.73 6.11 -11.41
CA VAL A 126 -14.58 6.22 -12.61
C VAL A 126 -15.73 7.21 -12.39
N LEU A 127 -16.26 7.32 -11.16
CA LEU A 127 -17.33 8.24 -10.83
C LEU A 127 -16.88 9.70 -10.67
N VAL A 128 -15.57 9.99 -10.57
CA VAL A 128 -15.08 11.38 -10.38
C VAL A 128 -15.54 12.31 -11.50
N PRO A 129 -15.35 11.99 -12.80
CA PRO A 129 -15.79 12.88 -13.87
C PRO A 129 -17.29 13.14 -13.88
N VAL A 130 -18.09 12.07 -13.70
CA VAL A 130 -19.55 12.16 -13.63
C VAL A 130 -19.98 13.01 -12.43
N SER A 131 -19.36 12.81 -11.27
CA SER A 131 -19.69 13.55 -10.06
C SER A 131 -19.31 15.03 -10.14
N ALA A 132 -18.23 15.35 -10.85
CA ALA A 132 -17.84 16.73 -11.12
C ALA A 132 -18.88 17.46 -11.99
N GLU A 133 -19.45 16.78 -12.98
CA GLU A 133 -20.46 17.34 -13.88
C GLU A 133 -21.80 17.63 -13.17
N TYR A 134 -22.34 16.65 -12.44
CA TYR A 134 -23.66 16.77 -11.81
C TYR A 134 -23.65 17.49 -10.46
N PHE A 135 -22.58 17.32 -9.66
CA PHE A 135 -22.54 17.77 -8.26
C PHE A 135 -21.35 18.69 -7.94
N GLY A 136 -20.53 19.04 -8.95
CA GLY A 136 -19.37 19.91 -8.79
C GLY A 136 -18.33 19.36 -7.80
N ALA A 137 -17.66 20.28 -7.10
CA ALA A 137 -16.61 19.93 -6.13
C ALA A 137 -17.11 19.02 -5.00
N SER A 138 -18.37 19.14 -4.60
CA SER A 138 -18.95 18.36 -3.51
C SER A 138 -19.06 16.87 -3.84
N GLY A 139 -19.47 16.54 -5.07
CA GLY A 139 -19.51 15.15 -5.55
C GLY A 139 -18.10 14.54 -5.59
N VAL A 140 -17.12 15.29 -6.07
CA VAL A 140 -15.72 14.83 -6.11
C VAL A 140 -15.18 14.60 -4.70
N ILE A 141 -15.53 15.44 -3.72
CA ILE A 141 -15.16 15.23 -2.31
C ILE A 141 -15.69 13.88 -1.81
N VAL A 142 -16.95 13.54 -2.11
CA VAL A 142 -17.53 12.25 -1.70
C VAL A 142 -16.77 11.08 -2.33
N CYS A 143 -16.48 11.14 -3.63
CA CYS A 143 -15.65 10.14 -4.31
C CYS A 143 -14.26 10.01 -3.66
N ARG A 144 -13.64 11.14 -3.27
CA ARG A 144 -12.32 11.14 -2.62
C ARG A 144 -12.35 10.55 -1.22
N VAL A 145 -13.37 10.81 -0.44
CA VAL A 145 -13.56 10.17 0.87
C VAL A 145 -13.71 8.66 0.69
N ALA A 146 -14.52 8.21 -0.28
CA ALA A 146 -14.70 6.79 -0.58
C ALA A 146 -13.39 6.10 -1.02
N GLN A 147 -12.60 6.73 -1.90
CA GLN A 147 -11.25 6.27 -2.25
C GLN A 147 -10.35 6.18 -1.01
N GLY A 148 -10.34 7.22 -0.17
CA GLY A 148 -9.58 7.23 1.07
C GLY A 148 -9.92 6.03 1.97
N LEU A 149 -11.21 5.80 2.21
CA LEU A 149 -11.71 4.69 3.02
C LEU A 149 -11.26 3.33 2.44
N ALA A 150 -11.38 3.15 1.13
CA ALA A 150 -10.97 1.92 0.46
C ALA A 150 -9.46 1.69 0.55
N GLN A 151 -8.66 2.69 0.20
CA GLN A 151 -7.19 2.58 0.17
C GLN A 151 -6.59 2.42 1.57
N GLY A 152 -7.22 2.95 2.62
CA GLY A 152 -6.77 2.81 4.01
C GLY A 152 -6.65 1.36 4.48
N GLY A 153 -7.45 0.46 3.90
CA GLY A 153 -7.44 -0.95 4.27
C GLY A 153 -6.48 -1.84 3.47
N ILE A 154 -5.88 -1.33 2.39
CA ILE A 154 -5.03 -2.11 1.50
C ILE A 154 -3.75 -2.54 2.23
N SER A 155 -2.97 -1.61 2.82
CA SER A 155 -1.69 -1.93 3.48
C SER A 155 -1.79 -2.99 4.60
N PRO A 156 -2.79 -2.95 5.51
CA PRO A 156 -3.01 -4.05 6.45
C PRO A 156 -3.20 -5.42 5.79
N MET A 157 -3.89 -5.49 4.64
CA MET A 157 -4.11 -6.75 3.93
C MET A 157 -2.82 -7.33 3.36
N LEU A 158 -1.85 -6.50 2.93
CA LEU A 158 -0.52 -6.97 2.56
C LEU A 158 0.12 -7.76 3.70
N HIS A 159 0.14 -7.19 4.90
CA HIS A 159 0.76 -7.82 6.06
C HIS A 159 0.06 -9.11 6.46
N MET A 160 -1.26 -9.18 6.26
CA MET A 160 -2.01 -10.43 6.43
C MET A 160 -1.67 -11.48 5.37
N LEU A 161 -1.57 -11.09 4.10
CA LEU A 161 -1.22 -11.98 3.00
C LEU A 161 0.21 -12.51 3.15
N LEU A 162 1.18 -11.65 3.46
CA LEU A 162 2.55 -12.03 3.84
C LEU A 162 2.58 -12.94 5.06
N GLY A 163 1.62 -12.74 5.98
CA GLY A 163 1.32 -13.62 7.11
C GLY A 163 1.10 -15.07 6.71
N HIS A 164 0.32 -15.29 5.64
CA HIS A 164 -0.09 -16.62 5.19
C HIS A 164 0.79 -17.22 4.10
N TRP A 165 1.47 -16.40 3.29
CA TRP A 165 2.16 -16.84 2.06
C TRP A 165 3.69 -16.78 2.14
N ALA A 166 4.25 -15.89 2.96
CA ALA A 166 5.69 -15.65 2.99
C ALA A 166 6.35 -16.36 4.19
N PRO A 167 7.32 -17.27 3.94
CA PRO A 167 8.20 -17.79 4.98
C PRO A 167 8.89 -16.64 5.74
N PRO A 168 9.19 -16.80 7.05
CA PRO A 168 9.78 -15.73 7.86
C PRO A 168 11.08 -15.14 7.29
N SER A 169 11.92 -15.97 6.65
CA SER A 169 13.19 -15.57 6.03
C SER A 169 13.03 -14.65 4.82
N GLU A 170 11.95 -14.82 4.05
CA GLU A 170 11.74 -14.12 2.78
C GLU A 170 10.69 -13.00 2.89
N ARG A 171 9.94 -12.95 4.01
CA ARG A 171 8.83 -12.02 4.22
C ARG A 171 9.21 -10.55 4.04
N SER A 172 10.38 -10.14 4.51
CA SER A 172 10.82 -8.74 4.38
C SER A 172 11.05 -8.36 2.93
N VAL A 173 11.72 -9.22 2.15
CA VAL A 173 11.99 -8.99 0.72
C VAL A 173 10.70 -8.94 -0.08
N MET A 174 9.80 -9.90 0.14
CA MET A 174 8.49 -9.93 -0.52
C MET A 174 7.63 -8.71 -0.17
N GLY A 175 7.67 -8.27 1.09
CA GLY A 175 6.96 -7.06 1.53
C GLY A 175 7.53 -5.80 0.88
N SER A 176 8.85 -5.63 0.88
CA SER A 176 9.50 -4.48 0.24
C SER A 176 9.24 -4.43 -1.26
N PHE A 177 9.25 -5.59 -1.93
CA PHE A 177 8.88 -5.68 -3.34
C PHE A 177 7.42 -5.28 -3.58
N ALA A 178 6.47 -5.76 -2.76
CA ALA A 178 5.07 -5.33 -2.88
C ALA A 178 4.91 -3.82 -2.68
N TYR A 179 5.60 -3.24 -1.69
CA TYR A 179 5.55 -1.81 -1.39
C TYR A 179 6.22 -0.94 -2.46
N SER A 180 7.25 -1.43 -3.18
CA SER A 180 7.88 -0.63 -4.24
C SER A 180 6.90 -0.24 -5.36
N GLY A 181 5.80 -0.98 -5.50
CA GLY A 181 4.69 -0.65 -6.40
C GLY A 181 4.09 0.73 -6.13
N SER A 182 4.06 1.20 -4.87
CA SER A 182 3.55 2.55 -4.59
C SER A 182 4.42 3.65 -5.18
N VAL A 183 5.74 3.46 -5.10
CA VAL A 183 6.72 4.43 -5.65
C VAL A 183 6.66 4.38 -7.17
N PHE A 184 6.62 3.18 -7.74
CA PHE A 184 6.48 2.99 -9.18
C PHE A 184 5.20 3.64 -9.72
N GLY A 185 4.06 3.43 -9.06
CA GLY A 185 2.78 4.07 -9.39
C GLY A 185 2.86 5.59 -9.43
N ASN A 186 3.44 6.22 -8.40
CA ASN A 186 3.62 7.68 -8.39
C ASN A 186 4.47 8.18 -9.57
N ILE A 187 5.57 7.49 -9.88
CA ILE A 187 6.50 7.88 -10.95
C ILE A 187 5.80 7.85 -12.31
N ILE A 188 5.01 6.81 -12.59
CA ILE A 188 4.34 6.67 -13.90
C ILE A 188 3.06 7.52 -13.99
N ALA A 189 2.35 7.71 -12.88
CA ALA A 189 1.04 8.34 -12.91
C ALA A 189 1.10 9.82 -13.27
N LEU A 190 2.11 10.55 -12.80
CA LEU A 190 2.27 11.98 -13.09
C LEU A 190 2.41 12.26 -14.60
N PRO A 191 3.38 11.68 -15.33
CA PRO A 191 3.54 11.93 -16.76
C PRO A 191 2.37 11.35 -17.58
N ILE A 192 1.89 10.15 -17.25
CA ILE A 192 0.76 9.55 -17.98
C ILE A 192 -0.51 10.39 -17.83
N THR A 193 -0.81 10.87 -16.61
CA THR A 193 -1.97 11.74 -16.39
C THR A 193 -1.80 13.05 -17.17
N GLY A 194 -0.61 13.66 -17.15
CA GLY A 194 -0.34 14.87 -17.92
C GLY A 194 -0.59 14.70 -19.41
N LEU A 195 -0.05 13.62 -20.01
CA LEU A 195 -0.23 13.29 -21.43
C LEU A 195 -1.70 13.06 -21.80
N ILE A 196 -2.44 12.34 -20.96
CA ILE A 196 -3.87 12.09 -21.19
C ILE A 196 -4.67 13.39 -21.06
N CYS A 197 -4.41 14.20 -20.02
CA CYS A 197 -5.10 15.47 -19.81
C CYS A 197 -4.85 16.47 -20.95
N SER A 198 -3.66 16.47 -21.56
CA SER A 198 -3.36 17.32 -22.72
C SER A 198 -3.94 16.81 -24.03
N SER A 199 -4.36 15.55 -24.08
CA SER A 199 -4.93 14.95 -25.28
C SER A 199 -6.33 15.49 -25.59
N TRP A 200 -6.86 15.14 -26.77
CA TRP A 200 -8.23 15.47 -27.18
C TRP A 200 -9.30 14.97 -26.19
N PHE A 201 -9.02 13.88 -25.47
CA PHE A 201 -9.97 13.28 -24.53
C PHE A 201 -10.04 13.99 -23.17
N GLY A 202 -9.08 14.88 -22.89
CA GLY A 202 -9.05 15.68 -21.67
C GLY A 202 -8.86 14.89 -20.37
N TRP A 203 -9.08 15.58 -19.24
CA TRP A 203 -8.93 15.02 -17.91
C TRP A 203 -9.88 13.85 -17.56
N PRO A 204 -11.13 13.76 -18.05
CA PRO A 204 -12.02 12.64 -17.70
C PRO A 204 -11.43 11.28 -18.08
N ALA A 205 -10.74 11.22 -19.22
CA ALA A 205 -10.13 9.99 -19.71
C ALA A 205 -9.04 9.43 -18.77
N ALA A 206 -8.33 10.28 -18.04
CA ALA A 206 -7.32 9.83 -17.08
C ALA A 206 -7.97 9.03 -15.93
N PHE A 207 -9.08 9.54 -15.39
CA PHE A 207 -9.83 8.87 -14.33
C PHE A 207 -10.47 7.56 -14.82
N PHE A 208 -11.05 7.56 -16.03
CA PHE A 208 -11.60 6.34 -16.63
C PHE A 208 -10.51 5.29 -16.88
N THR A 209 -9.33 5.69 -17.34
CA THR A 209 -8.22 4.77 -17.63
C THR A 209 -7.73 4.07 -16.36
N PHE A 210 -7.39 4.83 -15.31
CA PHE A 210 -6.90 4.23 -14.07
C PHE A 210 -7.98 3.47 -13.32
N GLY A 211 -9.23 3.96 -13.34
CA GLY A 211 -10.37 3.25 -12.77
C GLY A 211 -10.64 1.91 -13.48
N ALA A 212 -10.60 1.88 -14.81
CA ALA A 212 -10.75 0.65 -15.58
C ALA A 212 -9.62 -0.36 -15.31
N LEU A 213 -8.36 0.10 -15.23
CA LEU A 213 -7.23 -0.75 -14.86
C LEU A 213 -7.41 -1.38 -13.48
N GLY A 214 -7.94 -0.63 -12.51
CA GLY A 214 -8.27 -1.15 -11.18
C GLY A 214 -9.37 -2.21 -11.21
N LEU A 215 -10.43 -2.01 -12.01
CA LEU A 215 -11.47 -3.02 -12.20
C LEU A 215 -10.94 -4.29 -12.89
N LEU A 216 -10.07 -4.14 -13.89
CA LEU A 216 -9.41 -5.28 -14.54
C LEU A 216 -8.54 -6.05 -13.54
N TRP A 217 -7.81 -5.33 -12.68
CA TRP A 217 -7.05 -5.96 -11.60
C TRP A 217 -7.95 -6.72 -10.63
N VAL A 218 -9.11 -6.16 -10.25
CA VAL A 218 -10.09 -6.85 -9.40
C VAL A 218 -10.53 -8.17 -10.03
N ILE A 219 -10.85 -8.18 -11.32
CA ILE A 219 -11.23 -9.39 -12.05
C ILE A 219 -10.10 -10.41 -12.01
N ALA A 220 -8.87 -9.99 -12.33
CA ALA A 220 -7.70 -10.87 -12.27
C ALA A 220 -7.48 -11.44 -10.85
N TRP A 221 -7.63 -10.63 -9.81
CA TRP A 221 -7.46 -11.06 -8.42
C TRP A 221 -8.55 -12.01 -7.93
N MET A 222 -9.79 -11.88 -8.41
CA MET A 222 -10.85 -12.83 -8.08
C MET A 222 -10.50 -14.26 -8.54
N PHE A 223 -9.91 -14.40 -9.73
CA PHE A 223 -9.53 -15.70 -10.29
C PHE A 223 -8.16 -16.21 -9.81
N LEU A 224 -7.16 -15.33 -9.71
CA LEU A 224 -5.78 -15.71 -9.41
C LEU A 224 -5.41 -15.56 -7.92
N GLY A 225 -6.05 -14.65 -7.20
CA GLY A 225 -5.77 -14.37 -5.79
C GLY A 225 -6.27 -15.48 -4.86
N ALA A 226 -5.53 -15.74 -3.78
CA ALA A 226 -5.96 -16.71 -2.76
C ALA A 226 -5.57 -16.29 -1.35
N ASP A 227 -6.50 -16.47 -0.40
CA ASP A 227 -6.31 -16.11 1.02
C ASP A 227 -5.19 -16.89 1.69
N ARG A 228 -5.09 -18.17 1.34
CA ARG A 228 -4.19 -19.14 1.96
C ARG A 228 -3.60 -20.05 0.88
N PRO A 229 -2.37 -20.55 1.07
CA PRO A 229 -1.74 -21.50 0.16
C PRO A 229 -2.60 -22.75 -0.02
N GLY A 230 -3.22 -23.27 1.05
CA GLY A 230 -4.07 -24.46 0.98
C GLY A 230 -5.37 -24.32 0.16
N LEU A 231 -5.84 -23.10 -0.10
CA LEU A 231 -7.03 -22.82 -0.92
C LEU A 231 -6.70 -22.51 -2.39
N HIS A 232 -5.41 -22.38 -2.71
CA HIS A 232 -4.97 -22.00 -4.04
C HIS A 232 -4.99 -23.22 -4.99
N ARG A 233 -5.79 -23.15 -6.06
CA ARG A 233 -6.03 -24.29 -6.97
C ARG A 233 -4.77 -24.77 -7.71
N GLY A 234 -3.81 -23.89 -7.94
CA GLY A 234 -2.60 -24.19 -8.71
C GLY A 234 -1.31 -24.37 -7.90
N ILE A 235 -1.38 -24.48 -6.56
CA ILE A 235 -0.17 -24.58 -5.74
C ILE A 235 0.43 -25.98 -5.83
N THR A 236 1.75 -26.07 -6.03
CA THR A 236 2.47 -27.34 -6.01
C THR A 236 2.57 -27.87 -4.58
N SER A 237 2.36 -29.18 -4.40
CA SER A 237 2.45 -29.84 -3.08
C SER A 237 3.79 -29.58 -2.35
N CYS A 238 4.89 -29.42 -3.10
CA CYS A 238 6.20 -29.03 -2.57
C CYS A 238 6.19 -27.62 -1.98
N GLU A 239 5.67 -26.63 -2.71
CA GLU A 239 5.57 -25.23 -2.25
C GLU A 239 4.64 -25.11 -1.05
N LYS A 240 3.49 -25.80 -1.08
CA LYS A 240 2.55 -25.84 0.05
C LYS A 240 3.24 -26.35 1.33
N LYS A 241 3.92 -27.50 1.25
CA LYS A 241 4.66 -28.09 2.39
C LYS A 241 5.78 -27.17 2.88
N TYR A 242 6.49 -26.49 1.98
CA TYR A 242 7.52 -25.53 2.35
C TYR A 242 6.93 -24.36 3.18
N ILE A 243 5.83 -23.77 2.72
CA ILE A 243 5.19 -22.65 3.42
C ILE A 243 4.65 -23.10 4.78
N GLU A 244 3.93 -24.23 4.82
CA GLU A 244 3.33 -24.75 6.05
C GLU A 244 4.37 -25.19 7.10
N SER A 245 5.48 -25.80 6.66
CA SER A 245 6.58 -26.17 7.56
C SER A 245 7.34 -24.95 8.07
N SER A 246 7.54 -23.93 7.22
CA SER A 246 8.26 -22.69 7.58
C SER A 246 7.49 -21.78 8.51
N LEU A 247 6.16 -21.77 8.41
CA LEU A 247 5.30 -20.98 9.29
C LEU A 247 5.13 -21.64 10.67
N GLY A 248 5.51 -22.92 10.82
CA GLY A 248 5.26 -23.74 12.00
C GLY A 248 3.76 -23.99 12.15
N HIS A 249 3.31 -25.25 12.12
CA HIS A 249 1.89 -25.67 12.15
C HIS A 249 0.95 -24.67 12.85
N THR A 250 0.43 -23.71 12.09
CA THR A 250 -0.57 -22.75 12.57
C THR A 250 -1.92 -23.29 12.12
N GLU A 251 -2.21 -24.53 12.52
CA GLU A 251 -3.57 -25.02 12.54
C GLU A 251 -4.30 -24.30 13.67
N HIS A 252 -5.37 -23.61 13.31
CA HIS A 252 -6.39 -23.11 14.22
C HIS A 252 -5.88 -22.35 15.46
N GLN A 253 -5.26 -21.19 15.27
CA GLN A 253 -5.37 -20.17 16.33
C GLN A 253 -6.85 -19.75 16.41
N ALA A 254 -7.57 -20.35 17.36
CA ALA A 254 -8.92 -19.96 17.73
C ALA A 254 -9.00 -18.44 17.85
N TYR A 255 -10.10 -17.85 17.36
CA TYR A 255 -10.32 -16.40 17.37
C TYR A 255 -10.15 -15.85 18.80
N ARG A 256 -8.97 -15.31 19.10
CA ARG A 256 -8.71 -14.63 20.37
C ARG A 256 -9.09 -13.17 20.23
N LYS A 257 -9.91 -12.68 21.15
CA LYS A 257 -10.24 -11.25 21.25
C LYS A 257 -8.93 -10.46 21.36
N THR A 258 -8.78 -9.43 20.52
CA THR A 258 -7.56 -8.62 20.49
C THR A 258 -7.46 -7.82 21.81
N PRO A 259 -6.39 -7.99 22.61
CA PRO A 259 -6.30 -7.36 23.93
C PRO A 259 -5.84 -5.90 23.82
N TRP A 260 -6.74 -5.01 23.37
CA TRP A 260 -6.47 -3.59 23.11
C TRP A 260 -5.82 -2.85 24.28
N THR A 261 -6.34 -3.03 25.48
CA THR A 261 -5.83 -2.37 26.68
C THR A 261 -4.39 -2.78 27.01
N ARG A 262 -4.03 -4.06 26.76
CA ARG A 262 -2.66 -4.55 26.99
C ARG A 262 -1.69 -4.04 25.93
N ILE A 263 -2.13 -3.91 24.68
CA ILE A 263 -1.32 -3.35 23.58
C ILE A 263 -1.04 -1.87 23.87
N LEU A 264 -2.07 -1.08 24.17
CA LEU A 264 -1.92 0.36 24.44
C LEU A 264 -1.13 0.67 25.71
N ARG A 265 -1.04 -0.27 26.67
CA ARG A 265 -0.20 -0.13 27.87
C ARG A 265 1.21 -0.67 27.70
N SER A 266 1.54 -1.27 26.55
CA SER A 266 2.86 -1.87 26.34
C SER A 266 3.89 -0.83 25.91
N MET A 267 5.05 -0.82 26.55
CA MET A 267 6.17 0.06 26.18
C MET A 267 6.70 -0.18 24.76
N PRO A 268 6.81 -1.43 24.26
CA PRO A 268 7.25 -1.68 22.89
C PRO A 268 6.34 -1.06 21.83
N PHE A 269 5.02 -1.04 22.06
CA PHE A 269 4.08 -0.40 21.15
C PHE A 269 4.38 1.10 21.01
N TRP A 270 4.49 1.82 22.13
CA TRP A 270 4.81 3.25 22.10
C TRP A 270 6.20 3.55 21.55
N ALA A 271 7.20 2.73 21.85
CA ALA A 271 8.54 2.88 21.29
C ALA A 271 8.49 2.82 19.75
N VAL A 272 7.82 1.81 19.18
CA VAL A 272 7.67 1.67 17.73
C VAL A 272 6.84 2.81 17.14
N THR A 273 5.75 3.23 17.79
CA THR A 273 4.92 4.35 17.32
C THR A 273 5.71 5.66 17.27
N VAL A 274 6.45 6.00 18.34
CA VAL A 274 7.26 7.23 18.38
C VAL A 274 8.38 7.17 17.35
N SER A 275 9.07 6.03 17.20
CA SER A 275 10.08 5.85 16.16
C SER A 275 9.49 6.02 14.76
N PHE A 276 8.30 5.47 14.50
CA PHE A 276 7.64 5.58 13.21
C PHE A 276 7.21 7.01 12.89
N VAL A 277 6.65 7.73 13.87
CA VAL A 277 6.29 9.14 13.74
C VAL A 277 7.54 9.99 13.47
N GLY A 278 8.61 9.77 14.24
CA GLY A 278 9.88 10.47 14.06
C GLY A 278 10.49 10.25 12.67
N ALA A 279 10.47 9.00 12.18
CA ALA A 279 10.96 8.67 10.84
C ALA A 279 10.15 9.34 9.73
N ASN A 280 8.82 9.30 9.79
CA ASN A 280 7.95 9.94 8.79
C ASN A 280 8.06 11.46 8.83
N TRP A 281 8.16 12.04 10.02
CA TRP A 281 8.34 13.49 10.18
C TRP A 281 9.69 13.91 9.62
N GLY A 282 10.78 13.23 9.99
CA GLY A 282 12.13 13.52 9.48
C GLY A 282 12.20 13.44 7.95
N SER A 283 11.64 12.38 7.36
CA SER A 283 11.57 12.23 5.90
C SER A 283 10.75 13.35 5.24
N SER A 284 9.59 13.71 5.80
CA SER A 284 8.72 14.76 5.25
C SER A 284 9.36 16.16 5.33
N VAL A 285 10.02 16.47 6.44
CA VAL A 285 10.75 17.73 6.61
C VAL A 285 11.88 17.81 5.61
N LEU A 286 12.67 16.75 5.47
CA LEU A 286 13.76 16.72 4.51
C LEU A 286 13.24 16.96 3.09
N SER A 287 12.21 16.22 2.64
CA SER A 287 11.65 16.40 1.29
C SER A 287 11.06 17.79 1.06
N THR A 288 10.41 18.40 2.06
CA THR A 288 9.73 19.70 1.90
C THR A 288 10.71 20.87 1.99
N GLN A 289 11.72 20.78 2.87
CA GLN A 289 12.65 21.87 3.13
C GLN A 289 13.90 21.82 2.23
N THR A 290 14.23 20.68 1.62
CA THR A 290 15.40 20.56 0.73
C THR A 290 15.40 21.60 -0.39
N PRO A 291 14.32 21.80 -1.18
CA PRO A 291 14.32 22.81 -2.24
C PRO A 291 14.50 24.24 -1.69
N THR A 292 13.85 24.55 -0.57
CA THR A 292 13.94 25.87 0.08
C THR A 292 15.34 26.14 0.62
N TYR A 293 16.00 25.13 1.18
CA TYR A 293 17.36 25.21 1.69
C TYR A 293 18.39 25.43 0.57
N LEU A 294 18.30 24.64 -0.50
CA LEU A 294 19.16 24.78 -1.69
C LEU A 294 19.03 26.18 -2.31
N TYR A 295 17.80 26.69 -2.43
CA TYR A 295 17.56 28.00 -2.99
C TYR A 295 18.01 29.15 -2.06
N LYS A 296 17.58 29.16 -0.79
CA LYS A 296 17.77 30.32 0.09
C LYS A 296 19.16 30.42 0.73
N ILE A 297 19.81 29.29 1.01
CA ILE A 297 21.07 29.27 1.78
C ILE A 297 22.24 28.98 0.85
N LEU A 298 22.09 28.02 -0.05
CA LEU A 298 23.13 27.66 -1.02
C LEU A 298 23.10 28.53 -2.28
N ASN A 299 22.11 29.44 -2.42
CA ASN A 299 21.89 30.29 -3.60
C ASN A 299 21.90 29.50 -4.93
N TYR A 300 21.44 28.26 -4.88
CA TYR A 300 21.38 27.39 -6.05
C TYR A 300 20.11 27.70 -6.84
N ASP A 301 20.26 28.24 -8.05
CA ASP A 301 19.12 28.63 -8.88
C ASP A 301 18.51 27.41 -9.59
N ILE A 302 17.38 26.93 -9.06
CA ILE A 302 16.71 25.71 -9.55
C ILE A 302 16.25 25.88 -11.02
N LYS A 303 16.13 27.11 -11.52
CA LYS A 303 15.78 27.38 -12.92
C LYS A 303 16.86 26.97 -13.90
N SER A 304 18.15 27.03 -13.55
CA SER A 304 19.21 26.74 -14.54
C SER A 304 19.22 25.27 -14.97
N GLU A 305 18.90 24.32 -14.08
CA GLU A 305 18.91 22.88 -14.41
C GLU A 305 17.80 22.44 -15.38
N LEU A 306 16.62 23.07 -15.34
CA LEU A 306 15.52 22.75 -16.26
C LEU A 306 15.81 23.15 -17.72
N TYR A 307 16.71 24.13 -17.94
CA TYR A 307 17.16 24.54 -19.28
C TYR A 307 18.33 23.71 -19.80
N TYR A 308 19.09 23.00 -18.95
CA TYR A 308 20.21 22.15 -19.38
C TYR A 308 19.81 20.71 -19.76
N GLN A 309 18.52 20.36 -19.68
CA GLN A 309 17.98 19.08 -20.18
C GLN A 309 17.17 19.19 -21.49
N GLN A 310 17.27 20.30 -22.21
CA GLN A 310 16.82 20.42 -23.61
C GLN A 310 18.03 20.66 -24.52
#